data_AF-A0A3Q9BMN5-F1
#
_entry.id   AF-A0A3Q9BMN5-F1
#
_cell.length_a   1.000
_cell.length_b   1.000
_cell.length_c   1.000
_cell.angle_alpha   90.00
_cell.angle_beta   90.00
_cell.angle_gamma   90.00
#
_symmetry.space_group_name_H-M   'P 1'
#
loop_
_entity.id
_entity.type
_entity.pdbx_description
1 polymer ?
#
loop_
_entity_poly.entity_id
_entity_poly.type
_entity_poly.pdbx_seq_one_letter_code
_entity_poly.pdbx_strand_id
1 'polypeptide(L)'
;MELKENKIKKITRNQKITVNAIAVIAFICTIVFNIGKTIYSKEGQIAHLLEILEKGDSVQAAKILTTDDPNFEITADSIQPYIRFVEGNSTYLFDLERYLSGDEEQDNLTMVQNGKTMFFFDNYDFVLEPVYMELHTNYKGTAFLIDGEEVQVSDSEDYSTTVGPYAPGEFDITAMATLNGFEFVNSDSVNLVWDYEDAPVYIDLPLEGERFKVGGDLSGWTVFVNGNPAGTLNEDGDGEFGPILLEKRVEIHAEKEYPSGTIATEPQILREIDEVFIAKYAEPLNLPMTSRLLFDLYFNIINHFHNSEEIEDRAYTELSELLVGGTENPIYDQIANLVSQNKADTEAYDIRFDHSTSEMLRTDMDTYEISMNIVERRQYPRRSSKESIRTVHPCVATIKVIETDEEGIPTKLQLAAIEAVD
;
A
#
# COMPACT_ATOMS: atom_id res chain seq x y z
N MET A 1 -8.62 72.94 -85.79
CA MET A 1 -8.20 72.05 -84.69
C MET A 1 -8.61 70.65 -85.11
N GLU A 2 -7.73 69.95 -85.85
CA GLU A 2 -8.05 68.64 -86.45
C GLU A 2 -7.96 67.54 -85.41
N LEU A 3 -9.07 66.85 -85.19
CA LEU A 3 -9.15 65.62 -84.41
C LEU A 3 -8.38 64.52 -85.13
N LYS A 4 -7.29 64.04 -84.52
CA LYS A 4 -6.62 62.80 -84.95
C LYS A 4 -7.57 61.63 -84.71
N GLU A 5 -8.12 61.07 -85.79
CA GLU A 5 -8.82 59.79 -85.77
C GLU A 5 -7.87 58.68 -85.30
N ASN A 6 -8.17 58.15 -84.11
CA ASN A 6 -7.45 57.04 -83.53
C ASN A 6 -7.88 55.74 -84.26
N LYS A 7 -7.11 55.28 -85.24
CA LYS A 7 -7.37 54.01 -85.94
C LYS A 7 -7.22 52.84 -84.97
N ILE A 8 -8.35 52.29 -84.52
CA ILE A 8 -8.40 51.08 -83.71
C ILE A 8 -7.79 49.92 -84.52
N LYS A 9 -6.67 49.37 -84.04
CA LYS A 9 -5.96 48.25 -84.67
C LYS A 9 -6.88 47.02 -84.72
N LYS A 10 -7.19 46.51 -85.92
CA LYS A 10 -8.02 45.29 -86.10
C LYS A 10 -7.31 44.07 -85.49
N ILE A 11 -7.95 43.45 -84.51
CA ILE A 11 -7.46 42.26 -83.80
C ILE A 11 -7.42 41.07 -84.78
N THR A 12 -6.29 40.36 -84.82
CA THR A 12 -6.07 39.18 -85.70
C THR A 12 -6.86 37.94 -85.22
N ARG A 13 -7.13 36.97 -86.11
CA ARG A 13 -7.95 35.78 -85.81
C ARG A 13 -7.44 34.98 -84.61
N ASN A 14 -6.12 34.86 -84.46
CA ASN A 14 -5.49 34.15 -83.34
C ASN A 14 -5.67 34.93 -82.02
N GLN A 15 -5.57 36.26 -82.05
CA GLN A 15 -5.83 37.11 -80.87
C GLN A 15 -7.29 37.05 -80.41
N LYS A 16 -8.27 36.91 -81.33
CA LYS A 16 -9.68 36.71 -80.96
C LYS A 16 -9.92 35.37 -80.25
N ILE A 17 -9.25 34.31 -80.71
CA ILE A 17 -9.32 32.99 -80.07
C ILE A 17 -8.70 33.05 -78.67
N THR A 18 -7.54 33.70 -78.52
CA THR A 18 -6.91 33.91 -77.21
C THR A 18 -7.80 34.72 -76.26
N VAL A 19 -8.42 35.81 -76.73
CA VAL A 19 -9.33 36.62 -75.90
C VAL A 19 -10.57 35.84 -75.48
N ASN A 20 -11.18 35.07 -76.39
CA ASN A 20 -12.33 34.22 -76.04
C ASN A 20 -11.95 33.10 -75.06
N ALA A 21 -10.79 32.47 -75.23
CA ALA A 21 -10.28 31.47 -74.30
C ALA A 21 -10.05 32.08 -72.90
N ILE A 22 -9.45 33.27 -72.83
CA ILE A 22 -9.27 34.01 -71.56
C ILE A 22 -10.64 34.34 -70.93
N ALA A 23 -11.63 34.77 -71.73
CA ALA A 23 -12.96 35.08 -71.22
C ALA A 23 -13.68 33.84 -70.66
N VAL A 24 -13.55 32.68 -71.32
CA VAL A 24 -14.10 31.40 -70.82
C VAL A 24 -13.41 30.97 -69.53
N ILE A 25 -12.08 31.07 -69.46
CA ILE A 25 -11.32 30.77 -68.24
C ILE A 25 -11.75 31.71 -67.12
N ALA A 26 -11.83 33.02 -67.37
CA ALA A 26 -12.26 34.01 -66.38
C ALA A 26 -13.70 33.74 -65.89
N PHE A 27 -14.60 33.31 -66.78
CA PHE A 27 -15.95 32.90 -66.41
C PHE A 27 -15.96 31.67 -65.49
N ILE A 28 -15.20 30.62 -65.84
CA ILE A 28 -15.05 29.42 -64.98
C ILE A 28 -14.43 29.81 -63.63
N CYS A 29 -13.37 30.63 -63.62
CA CYS A 29 -12.77 31.14 -62.40
C CYS A 29 -13.78 31.93 -61.54
N THR A 30 -14.69 32.67 -62.15
CA THR A 30 -15.73 33.43 -61.42
C THR A 30 -16.75 32.49 -60.78
N ILE A 31 -17.16 31.42 -61.47
CA ILE A 31 -18.05 30.39 -60.90
C ILE A 31 -17.36 29.67 -59.74
N VAL A 32 -16.13 29.18 -59.95
CA VAL A 32 -15.34 28.49 -58.91
C VAL A 32 -15.08 29.42 -57.72
N PHE A 33 -14.79 30.69 -57.96
CA PHE A 33 -14.60 31.69 -56.91
C PHE A 33 -15.88 31.93 -56.10
N ASN A 34 -17.05 32.00 -56.73
CA ASN A 34 -18.31 32.16 -56.00
C ASN A 34 -18.66 30.92 -55.17
N ILE A 35 -18.42 29.71 -55.69
CA ILE A 35 -18.59 28.47 -54.91
C ILE A 35 -17.61 28.45 -53.72
N GLY A 36 -16.35 28.79 -53.98
CA GLY A 36 -15.32 28.89 -52.94
C GLY A 36 -15.69 29.91 -51.87
N LYS A 37 -16.31 31.03 -52.24
CA LYS A 37 -16.75 32.04 -51.27
C LYS A 37 -17.75 31.50 -50.25
N THR A 38 -18.62 30.56 -50.65
CA THR A 38 -19.57 29.91 -49.75
C THR A 38 -18.89 28.82 -48.90
N ILE A 39 -18.07 27.98 -49.51
CA ILE A 39 -17.40 26.87 -48.80
C ILE A 39 -16.39 27.39 -47.78
N TYR A 40 -15.59 28.40 -48.16
CA TYR A 40 -14.57 28.99 -47.30
C TYR A 40 -15.07 30.22 -46.54
N SER A 41 -16.39 30.47 -46.46
CA SER A 41 -16.90 31.46 -45.50
C SER A 41 -16.74 30.95 -44.06
N LYS A 42 -16.85 31.83 -43.08
CA LYS A 42 -16.86 31.44 -41.66
C LYS A 42 -17.94 30.38 -41.40
N GLU A 43 -19.15 30.62 -41.86
CA GLU A 43 -20.31 29.73 -41.69
C GLU A 43 -20.12 28.41 -42.44
N GLY A 44 -19.52 28.44 -43.64
CA GLY A 44 -19.21 27.24 -44.42
C GLY A 44 -18.19 26.33 -43.72
N GLN A 45 -17.17 26.90 -43.10
CA GLN A 45 -16.17 26.16 -42.34
C GLN A 45 -16.74 25.59 -41.03
N ILE A 46 -17.57 26.37 -40.31
CA ILE A 46 -18.30 25.88 -39.12
C ILE A 46 -19.21 24.71 -39.50
N ALA A 47 -20.04 24.85 -40.54
CA ALA A 47 -20.93 23.78 -40.98
C ALA A 47 -20.16 22.51 -41.39
N HIS A 48 -18.97 22.66 -41.98
CA HIS A 48 -18.13 21.51 -42.34
C HIS A 48 -17.57 20.79 -41.11
N LEU A 49 -17.11 21.53 -40.10
CA LEU A 49 -16.70 20.97 -38.81
C LEU A 49 -17.86 20.21 -38.15
N LEU A 50 -19.03 20.83 -38.02
CA LEU A 50 -20.20 20.22 -37.39
C LEU A 50 -20.64 18.95 -38.13
N GLU A 51 -20.60 18.92 -39.46
CA GLU A 51 -20.89 17.72 -40.26
C GLU A 51 -19.89 16.58 -39.99
N ILE A 52 -18.61 16.90 -39.77
CA ILE A 52 -17.58 15.91 -39.43
C ILE A 52 -17.81 15.33 -38.04
N LEU A 53 -18.09 16.21 -37.06
CA LEU A 53 -18.36 15.83 -35.67
C LEU A 53 -19.66 15.02 -35.55
N GLU A 54 -20.73 15.42 -36.26
CA GLU A 54 -22.01 14.69 -36.31
C GLU A 54 -21.85 13.26 -36.86
N LYS A 55 -20.92 13.07 -37.80
CA LYS A 55 -20.64 11.75 -38.39
C LYS A 55 -19.73 10.87 -37.55
N GLY A 56 -19.15 11.40 -36.47
CA GLY A 56 -18.15 10.69 -35.67
C GLY A 56 -16.87 10.37 -36.44
N ASP A 57 -16.54 11.12 -37.51
CA ASP A 57 -15.36 10.83 -38.34
C ASP A 57 -14.09 11.40 -37.70
N SER A 58 -13.54 10.69 -36.72
CA SER A 58 -12.35 11.09 -35.98
C SER A 58 -11.11 11.30 -36.88
N VAL A 59 -11.03 10.60 -38.01
CA VAL A 59 -9.94 10.77 -38.97
C VAL A 59 -10.02 12.10 -39.70
N GLN A 60 -11.23 12.58 -40.04
CA GLN A 60 -11.41 13.91 -40.62
C GLN A 60 -11.34 15.00 -39.55
N ALA A 61 -11.90 14.76 -38.36
CA ALA A 61 -11.84 15.70 -37.25
C ALA A 61 -10.38 16.02 -36.88
N ALA A 62 -9.52 15.00 -36.76
CA ALA A 62 -8.10 15.19 -36.46
C ALA A 62 -7.31 15.99 -37.52
N LYS A 63 -7.84 16.17 -38.74
CA LYS A 63 -7.18 16.96 -39.80
C LYS A 63 -7.54 18.44 -39.76
N ILE A 64 -8.70 18.77 -39.18
CA ILE A 64 -9.22 20.14 -39.16
C ILE A 64 -9.12 20.77 -37.78
N LEU A 65 -9.02 19.94 -36.73
CA LEU A 65 -8.73 20.38 -35.38
C LEU A 65 -7.23 20.64 -35.23
N THR A 66 -6.92 21.63 -34.41
CA THR A 66 -5.58 22.06 -34.02
C THR A 66 -5.54 22.24 -32.51
N THR A 67 -4.37 22.36 -31.91
CA THR A 67 -4.23 22.65 -30.47
C THR A 67 -3.04 23.57 -30.26
N ASP A 68 -3.14 24.43 -29.25
CA ASP A 68 -2.04 25.29 -28.82
C ASP A 68 -1.18 24.64 -27.71
N ASP A 69 -1.60 23.50 -27.15
CA ASP A 69 -0.83 22.76 -26.14
C ASP A 69 0.32 21.96 -26.81
N PRO A 70 1.60 22.26 -26.50
CA PRO A 70 2.73 21.59 -27.12
C PRO A 70 2.90 20.12 -26.70
N ASN A 71 2.21 19.66 -25.65
CA ASN A 71 2.25 18.29 -25.16
C ASN A 71 1.08 17.44 -25.66
N PHE A 72 0.11 18.04 -26.39
CA PHE A 72 -1.03 17.33 -26.95
C PHE A 72 -0.91 17.20 -28.48
N GLU A 73 -0.91 15.97 -28.98
CA GLU A 73 -0.97 15.71 -30.42
C GLU A 73 -2.39 15.29 -30.82
N ILE A 74 -2.97 16.00 -31.78
CA ILE A 74 -4.28 15.65 -32.33
C ILE A 74 -4.12 14.50 -33.33
N THR A 75 -4.73 13.38 -32.97
CA THR A 75 -4.81 12.15 -33.76
C THR A 75 -6.23 11.63 -33.73
N ALA A 76 -6.57 10.67 -34.59
CA ALA A 76 -7.91 10.07 -34.58
C ALA A 76 -8.22 9.36 -33.25
N ASP A 77 -7.19 8.87 -32.55
CA ASP A 77 -7.33 8.17 -31.26
C ASP A 77 -7.42 9.18 -30.10
N SER A 78 -6.55 10.20 -30.07
CA SER A 78 -6.51 11.17 -28.96
C SER A 78 -7.75 12.05 -28.84
N ILE A 79 -8.53 12.21 -29.92
CA ILE A 79 -9.81 12.95 -29.90
C ILE A 79 -11.04 12.04 -29.72
N GLN A 80 -10.88 10.72 -29.57
CA GLN A 80 -12.02 9.83 -29.34
C GLN A 80 -12.90 10.26 -28.17
N PRO A 81 -12.37 10.70 -27.01
CA PRO A 81 -13.21 11.16 -25.90
C PRO A 81 -14.18 12.28 -26.31
N TYR A 82 -13.67 13.25 -27.09
CA TYR A 82 -14.48 14.36 -27.61
C TYR A 82 -15.55 13.88 -28.59
N ILE A 83 -15.18 12.99 -29.52
CA ILE A 83 -16.12 12.45 -30.51
C ILE A 83 -17.24 11.65 -29.83
N ARG A 84 -16.92 10.79 -28.85
CA ARG A 84 -17.91 10.04 -28.07
C ARG A 84 -18.88 10.97 -27.33
N PHE A 85 -18.37 12.04 -26.73
CA PHE A 85 -19.20 13.03 -26.06
C PHE A 85 -20.18 13.70 -27.05
N VAL A 86 -19.70 14.12 -28.22
CA VAL A 86 -20.55 14.74 -29.26
C VAL A 86 -21.67 13.79 -29.69
N GLU A 87 -21.34 12.51 -29.95
CA GLU A 87 -22.32 11.49 -30.37
C GLU A 87 -23.40 11.25 -29.29
N GLY A 88 -23.00 11.29 -28.01
CA GLY A 88 -23.90 11.15 -26.86
C GLY A 88 -24.75 12.39 -26.57
N ASN A 89 -24.35 13.56 -27.07
CA ASN A 89 -24.94 14.85 -26.71
C ASN A 89 -25.43 15.62 -27.95
N SER A 90 -26.59 15.24 -28.48
CA SER A 90 -27.16 15.84 -29.70
C SER A 90 -27.41 17.36 -29.63
N THR A 91 -27.52 17.92 -28.43
CA THR A 91 -27.69 19.37 -28.21
C THR A 91 -26.36 20.12 -28.31
N TYR A 92 -25.24 19.46 -28.02
CA TYR A 92 -23.92 20.09 -28.01
C TYR A 92 -23.55 20.72 -29.36
N LEU A 93 -23.84 20.05 -30.49
CA LEU A 93 -23.54 20.61 -31.81
C LEU A 93 -24.28 21.93 -32.09
N PHE A 94 -25.50 22.08 -31.57
CA PHE A 94 -26.27 23.32 -31.70
C PHE A 94 -25.66 24.44 -30.87
N ASP A 95 -25.24 24.14 -29.64
CA ASP A 95 -24.59 25.12 -28.76
C ASP A 95 -23.22 25.52 -29.30
N LEU A 96 -22.44 24.56 -29.82
CA LEU A 96 -21.17 24.79 -30.49
C LEU A 96 -21.33 25.66 -31.75
N GLU A 97 -22.37 25.45 -32.56
CA GLU A 97 -22.66 26.31 -33.72
C GLU A 97 -22.87 27.77 -33.30
N ARG A 98 -23.66 27.99 -32.24
CA ARG A 98 -23.95 29.32 -31.70
C ARG A 98 -22.69 29.98 -31.13
N TYR A 99 -21.88 29.21 -30.41
CA TYR A 99 -20.61 29.67 -29.87
C TYR A 99 -19.65 30.11 -30.99
N LEU A 100 -19.38 29.23 -31.96
CA LEU A 100 -18.46 29.53 -33.07
C LEU A 100 -18.95 30.67 -33.97
N SER A 101 -20.28 30.85 -34.07
CA SER A 101 -20.89 31.98 -34.78
C SER A 101 -20.65 33.32 -34.07
N GLY A 102 -20.39 33.31 -32.76
CA GLY A 102 -20.12 34.48 -31.92
C GLY A 102 -21.32 34.95 -31.10
N ASP A 103 -22.31 34.06 -30.87
CA ASP A 103 -23.56 34.38 -30.17
C ASP A 103 -23.50 34.09 -28.65
N GLU A 104 -22.52 33.33 -28.17
CA GLU A 104 -22.33 32.96 -26.74
C GLU A 104 -20.84 32.98 -26.33
N GLU A 105 -20.57 32.90 -25.02
CA GLU A 105 -19.22 32.80 -24.46
C GLU A 105 -18.85 31.36 -24.08
N GLN A 106 -17.62 31.00 -24.46
CA GLN A 106 -16.76 29.85 -24.15
C GLN A 106 -17.22 28.43 -24.50
N ASP A 107 -16.30 27.68 -25.14
CA ASP A 107 -16.27 26.24 -25.43
C ASP A 107 -14.79 25.80 -25.42
N ASN A 108 -14.47 24.54 -25.12
CA ASN A 108 -13.09 24.02 -25.23
C ASN A 108 -12.61 23.98 -26.68
N LEU A 109 -13.52 24.18 -27.64
CA LEU A 109 -13.18 24.36 -29.05
C LEU A 109 -13.34 25.81 -29.48
N THR A 110 -12.23 26.53 -29.62
CA THR A 110 -12.22 27.91 -30.11
C THR A 110 -11.94 27.97 -31.62
N MET A 111 -12.28 29.10 -32.26
CA MET A 111 -12.00 29.31 -33.69
C MET A 111 -11.21 30.59 -33.91
N VAL A 112 -10.04 30.45 -34.55
CA VAL A 112 -9.10 31.54 -34.79
C VAL A 112 -8.90 31.72 -36.29
N GLN A 113 -9.02 32.95 -36.79
CA GLN A 113 -8.71 33.24 -38.19
C GLN A 113 -7.19 33.22 -38.39
N ASN A 114 -6.68 32.19 -39.07
CA ASN A 114 -5.26 32.02 -39.33
C ASN A 114 -4.96 32.02 -40.83
N GLY A 115 -4.67 33.21 -41.36
CA GLY A 115 -4.18 33.38 -42.72
C GLY A 115 -5.26 33.29 -43.81
N LYS A 116 -4.86 32.81 -45.00
CA LYS A 116 -5.72 32.73 -46.18
C LYS A 116 -5.54 31.40 -46.91
N THR A 117 -6.63 30.77 -47.28
CA THR A 117 -6.65 29.62 -48.19
C THR A 117 -6.87 30.07 -49.63
N MET A 118 -6.16 29.44 -50.57
CA MET A 118 -6.21 29.78 -52.00
C MET A 118 -5.91 31.27 -52.29
N PHE A 119 -5.09 31.94 -51.48
CA PHE A 119 -4.71 33.36 -51.58
C PHE A 119 -5.81 34.40 -51.30
N PHE A 120 -7.10 34.03 -51.26
CA PHE A 120 -8.20 35.01 -51.15
C PHE A 120 -9.22 34.71 -50.05
N PHE A 121 -9.42 33.44 -49.69
CA PHE A 121 -10.42 33.08 -48.68
C PHE A 121 -9.82 33.06 -47.29
N ASP A 122 -10.59 33.47 -46.29
CA ASP A 122 -10.20 33.34 -44.90
C ASP A 122 -10.06 31.87 -44.52
N ASN A 123 -9.02 31.56 -43.76
CA ASN A 123 -8.82 30.24 -43.18
C ASN A 123 -9.06 30.36 -41.68
N TYR A 124 -9.88 29.47 -41.13
CA TYR A 124 -10.16 29.40 -39.71
C TYR A 124 -9.65 28.08 -39.16
N ASP A 125 -8.80 28.16 -38.15
CA ASP A 125 -8.34 26.99 -37.40
C ASP A 125 -9.30 26.79 -36.22
N PHE A 126 -9.67 25.53 -35.98
CA PHE A 126 -10.47 25.12 -34.84
C PHE A 126 -9.53 24.58 -33.78
N VAL A 127 -9.33 25.33 -32.70
CA VAL A 127 -8.33 25.05 -31.66
C VAL A 127 -9.03 24.36 -30.50
N LEU A 128 -8.71 23.08 -30.31
CA LEU A 128 -9.16 22.25 -29.21
C LEU A 128 -8.22 22.43 -28.01
N GLU A 129 -8.77 22.90 -26.91
CA GLU A 129 -8.11 23.05 -25.63
C GLU A 129 -8.17 21.71 -24.87
N PRO A 130 -7.02 21.05 -24.63
CA PRO A 130 -7.01 19.80 -23.89
C PRO A 130 -7.23 20.03 -22.39
N VAL A 131 -7.68 18.99 -21.71
CA VAL A 131 -7.97 18.99 -20.28
C VAL A 131 -6.98 18.12 -19.50
N TYR A 132 -6.85 18.44 -18.22
CA TYR A 132 -6.01 17.73 -17.26
C TYR A 132 -6.85 17.34 -16.04
N MET A 133 -6.54 16.20 -15.44
CA MET A 133 -7.20 15.72 -14.22
C MET A 133 -6.17 15.56 -13.11
N GLU A 134 -6.52 15.93 -11.90
CA GLU A 134 -5.78 15.57 -10.69
C GLU A 134 -6.50 14.38 -10.03
N LEU A 135 -5.88 13.20 -10.09
CA LEU A 135 -6.42 11.98 -9.51
C LEU A 135 -5.85 11.79 -8.10
N HIS A 136 -6.70 11.46 -7.13
CA HIS A 136 -6.31 11.19 -5.76
C HIS A 136 -6.77 9.80 -5.30
N THR A 137 -5.97 9.16 -4.43
CA THR A 137 -6.34 7.93 -3.72
C THR A 137 -5.63 7.85 -2.38
N ASN A 138 -6.23 7.15 -1.42
CA ASN A 138 -5.74 7.02 -0.04
C ASN A 138 -4.63 5.97 0.12
N TYR A 139 -4.49 5.00 -0.79
CA TYR A 139 -3.54 3.89 -0.63
C TYR A 139 -2.42 3.86 -1.67
N LYS A 140 -1.22 3.46 -1.22
CA LYS A 140 -0.09 3.11 -2.08
C LYS A 140 -0.36 1.86 -2.93
N GLY A 141 0.19 1.84 -4.15
CA GLY A 141 0.08 0.70 -5.06
C GLY A 141 -1.25 0.61 -5.77
N THR A 142 -2.04 1.69 -5.74
CA THR A 142 -3.33 1.82 -6.42
C THR A 142 -3.08 2.21 -7.87
N ALA A 143 -3.57 1.41 -8.80
CA ALA A 143 -3.55 1.71 -10.23
C ALA A 143 -4.72 2.61 -10.60
N PHE A 144 -4.45 3.71 -11.29
CA PHE A 144 -5.44 4.54 -11.95
C PHE A 144 -5.58 4.11 -13.40
N LEU A 145 -6.82 3.86 -13.81
CA LEU A 145 -7.19 3.54 -15.18
C LEU A 145 -8.11 4.63 -15.72
N ILE A 146 -7.88 5.07 -16.96
CA ILE A 146 -8.76 5.97 -17.70
C ILE A 146 -9.24 5.22 -18.94
N ASP A 147 -10.56 5.11 -19.13
CA ASP A 147 -11.19 4.33 -20.20
C ASP A 147 -10.67 2.87 -20.27
N GLY A 148 -10.25 2.33 -19.12
CA GLY A 148 -9.69 0.98 -18.99
C GLY A 148 -8.19 0.85 -19.27
N GLU A 149 -7.48 1.93 -19.59
CA GLU A 149 -6.02 1.94 -19.75
C GLU A 149 -5.33 2.42 -18.47
N GLU A 150 -4.37 1.64 -17.93
CA GLU A 150 -3.57 2.04 -16.78
C GLU A 150 -2.66 3.22 -17.12
N VAL A 151 -2.82 4.33 -16.41
CA VAL A 151 -2.08 5.59 -16.67
C VAL A 151 -1.04 5.90 -15.59
N GLN A 152 -1.27 5.47 -14.35
CA GLN A 152 -0.38 5.72 -13.21
C GLN A 152 -0.63 4.70 -12.09
N VAL A 153 0.40 4.46 -11.27
CA VAL A 153 0.28 3.70 -10.02
C VAL A 153 0.79 4.56 -8.85
N SER A 154 0.02 4.65 -7.76
CA SER A 154 0.42 5.43 -6.58
C SER A 154 1.66 4.86 -5.88
N ASP A 155 2.59 5.73 -5.49
CA ASP A 155 3.86 5.33 -4.85
C ASP A 155 3.94 5.64 -3.35
N SER A 156 2.93 6.34 -2.81
CA SER A 156 2.73 6.66 -1.39
C SER A 156 1.27 6.48 -0.96
N GLU A 157 1.04 6.48 0.35
CA GLU A 157 -0.30 6.73 0.91
C GLU A 157 -0.73 8.18 0.59
N ASP A 158 -2.03 8.45 0.61
CA ASP A 158 -2.63 9.77 0.32
C ASP A 158 -2.00 10.44 -0.92
N TYR A 159 -2.04 9.74 -2.05
CA TYR A 159 -1.32 10.09 -3.27
C TYR A 159 -2.22 10.86 -4.24
N SER A 160 -1.67 11.96 -4.78
CA SER A 160 -2.26 12.72 -5.88
C SER A 160 -1.31 12.78 -7.08
N THR A 161 -1.87 12.76 -8.28
CA THR A 161 -1.12 12.94 -9.54
C THR A 161 -1.95 13.70 -10.56
N THR A 162 -1.29 14.52 -11.37
CA THR A 162 -1.92 15.11 -12.56
C THR A 162 -1.68 14.22 -13.77
N VAL A 163 -2.73 13.97 -14.54
CA VAL A 163 -2.70 13.18 -15.78
C VAL A 163 -3.31 14.00 -16.93
N GLY A 164 -2.81 13.74 -18.14
CA GLY A 164 -3.14 14.50 -19.35
C GLY A 164 -1.88 14.91 -20.12
N PRO A 165 -2.03 15.67 -21.21
CA PRO A 165 -3.28 16.23 -21.73
C PRO A 165 -4.21 15.20 -22.39
N TYR A 166 -5.53 15.40 -22.27
CA TYR A 166 -6.56 14.65 -22.99
C TYR A 166 -7.48 15.57 -23.80
N ALA A 167 -8.09 15.07 -24.88
CA ALA A 167 -9.20 15.80 -25.49
C ALA A 167 -10.38 15.92 -24.51
N PRO A 168 -11.07 17.07 -24.40
CA PRO A 168 -12.25 17.20 -23.56
C PRO A 168 -13.32 16.18 -23.97
N GLY A 169 -14.05 15.64 -23.01
CA GLY A 169 -15.02 14.58 -23.27
C GLY A 169 -15.51 13.90 -22.00
N GLU A 170 -16.10 12.72 -22.17
CA GLU A 170 -16.53 11.85 -21.08
C GLU A 170 -15.48 10.75 -20.85
N PHE A 171 -15.13 10.54 -19.58
CA PHE A 171 -14.10 9.60 -19.13
C PHE A 171 -14.63 8.70 -18.04
N ASP A 172 -14.34 7.40 -18.16
CA ASP A 172 -14.50 6.44 -17.07
C ASP A 172 -13.16 6.28 -16.34
N ILE A 173 -13.13 6.64 -15.06
CA ILE A 173 -11.90 6.64 -14.26
C ILE A 173 -12.04 5.63 -13.15
N THR A 174 -11.06 4.75 -13.01
CA THR A 174 -11.06 3.68 -12.01
C THR A 174 -9.78 3.71 -11.19
N ALA A 175 -9.91 3.66 -9.87
CA ALA A 175 -8.82 3.33 -8.95
C ALA A 175 -8.96 1.88 -8.49
N MET A 176 -7.89 1.09 -8.57
CA MET A 176 -7.90 -0.33 -8.18
C MET A 176 -6.63 -0.73 -7.43
N ALA A 177 -6.77 -1.48 -6.34
CA ALA A 177 -5.64 -2.06 -5.61
C ALA A 177 -5.98 -3.44 -5.04
N THR A 178 -4.96 -4.28 -4.83
CA THR A 178 -5.09 -5.49 -3.99
C THR A 178 -4.45 -5.22 -2.62
N LEU A 179 -5.28 -5.10 -1.58
CA LEU A 179 -4.84 -4.80 -0.22
C LEU A 179 -5.28 -5.94 0.71
N ASN A 180 -4.35 -6.48 1.51
CA ASN A 180 -4.61 -7.62 2.41
C ASN A 180 -5.29 -8.83 1.75
N GLY A 181 -4.99 -9.06 0.46
CA GLY A 181 -5.59 -10.15 -0.33
C GLY A 181 -7.00 -9.87 -0.86
N PHE A 182 -7.50 -8.65 -0.72
CA PHE A 182 -8.78 -8.21 -1.28
C PHE A 182 -8.57 -7.22 -2.43
N GLU A 183 -9.31 -7.42 -3.52
CA GLU A 183 -9.43 -6.45 -4.61
C GLU A 183 -10.40 -5.34 -4.19
N PHE A 184 -9.91 -4.10 -4.20
CA PHE A 184 -10.67 -2.87 -3.99
C PHE A 184 -10.75 -2.10 -5.30
N VAL A 185 -11.92 -1.56 -5.60
CA VAL A 185 -12.19 -0.78 -6.82
C VAL A 185 -13.08 0.40 -6.46
N ASN A 186 -12.71 1.59 -6.91
CA ASN A 186 -13.57 2.78 -6.94
C ASN A 186 -13.60 3.30 -8.38
N SER A 187 -14.75 3.74 -8.87
CA SER A 187 -14.88 4.27 -10.22
C SER A 187 -15.83 5.45 -10.26
N ASP A 188 -15.47 6.44 -11.07
CA ASP A 188 -16.27 7.62 -11.32
C ASP A 188 -16.29 7.92 -12.83
N SER A 189 -17.39 8.51 -13.30
CA SER A 189 -17.54 8.93 -14.69
C SER A 189 -17.66 10.46 -14.71
N VAL A 190 -16.71 11.12 -15.36
CA VAL A 190 -16.64 12.60 -15.38
C VAL A 190 -16.78 13.13 -16.79
N ASN A 191 -17.42 14.29 -16.89
CA ASN A 191 -17.53 15.04 -18.13
C ASN A 191 -16.68 16.31 -17.99
N LEU A 192 -15.66 16.42 -18.83
CA LEU A 192 -14.70 17.52 -18.86
C LEU A 192 -14.91 18.45 -20.05
N VAL A 193 -16.11 18.46 -20.61
CA VAL A 193 -16.53 19.48 -21.58
C VAL A 193 -17.08 20.68 -20.84
N TRP A 194 -16.69 21.87 -21.30
CA TRP A 194 -16.93 23.17 -20.68
C TRP A 194 -16.20 23.38 -19.35
N ASP A 195 -15.15 22.60 -19.11
CA ASP A 195 -14.22 22.89 -18.03
C ASP A 195 -13.16 23.88 -18.54
N TYR A 196 -13.22 25.11 -18.02
CA TYR A 196 -12.40 26.26 -18.46
C TYR A 196 -11.43 26.72 -17.38
N GLU A 197 -11.31 25.98 -16.28
CA GLU A 197 -10.38 26.36 -15.24
C GLU A 197 -8.94 26.10 -15.71
N ASP A 198 -8.04 27.04 -15.44
CA ASP A 198 -6.59 26.83 -15.62
C ASP A 198 -6.03 25.72 -14.69
N ALA A 199 -6.88 25.12 -13.84
CA ALA A 199 -6.54 24.10 -12.87
C ALA A 199 -7.12 22.73 -13.30
N PRO A 200 -6.36 21.63 -13.12
CA PRO A 200 -6.89 20.28 -13.34
C PRO A 200 -8.13 20.00 -12.48
N VAL A 201 -9.11 19.27 -13.03
CA VAL A 201 -10.25 18.80 -12.24
C VAL A 201 -9.77 17.79 -11.20
N TYR A 202 -10.05 18.06 -9.93
CA TYR A 202 -9.74 17.15 -8.83
C TYR A 202 -10.77 16.03 -8.73
N ILE A 203 -10.30 14.78 -8.80
CA ILE A 203 -11.13 13.57 -8.78
C ILE A 203 -10.64 12.67 -7.66
N ASP A 204 -11.48 12.50 -6.64
CA ASP A 204 -11.17 11.75 -5.44
C ASP A 204 -11.67 10.31 -5.53
N LEU A 205 -10.75 9.34 -5.57
CA LEU A 205 -11.05 7.91 -5.71
C LEU A 205 -10.47 7.12 -4.52
N PRO A 206 -10.96 7.35 -3.30
CA PRO A 206 -10.52 6.60 -2.14
C PRO A 206 -11.00 5.15 -2.25
N LEU A 207 -10.16 4.20 -1.85
CA LEU A 207 -10.57 2.81 -1.70
C LEU A 207 -11.17 2.64 -0.31
N GLU A 208 -12.46 2.28 -0.26
CA GLU A 208 -13.20 2.08 0.98
C GLU A 208 -13.07 0.65 1.48
N GLY A 209 -12.69 0.51 2.74
CA GLY A 209 -12.62 -0.78 3.42
C GLY A 209 -12.63 -0.60 4.92
N GLU A 210 -13.01 -1.67 5.62
CA GLU A 210 -13.15 -1.64 7.07
C GLU A 210 -11.79 -1.91 7.74
N ARG A 211 -11.61 -1.34 8.93
CA ARG A 211 -10.42 -1.55 9.76
C ARG A 211 -10.85 -2.21 11.06
N PHE A 212 -10.10 -3.21 11.51
CA PHE A 212 -10.40 -3.96 12.73
C PHE A 212 -9.24 -3.84 13.71
N LYS A 213 -9.56 -3.97 15.00
CA LYS A 213 -8.57 -3.96 16.07
C LYS A 213 -8.28 -5.37 16.51
N VAL A 214 -7.02 -5.65 16.75
CA VAL A 214 -6.57 -6.86 17.42
C VAL A 214 -5.96 -6.44 18.74
N GLY A 215 -6.38 -7.10 19.82
CA GLY A 215 -5.76 -6.94 21.13
C GLY A 215 -5.40 -8.27 21.76
N GLY A 216 -4.41 -8.26 22.64
CA GLY A 216 -3.94 -9.44 23.36
C GLY A 216 -2.52 -9.32 23.91
N ASP A 217 -2.09 -10.29 24.70
CA ASP A 217 -0.72 -10.37 25.25
C ASP A 217 0.24 -10.98 24.21
N LEU A 218 0.26 -10.41 23.00
CA LEU A 218 0.95 -10.91 21.80
C LEU A 218 1.90 -9.86 21.21
N SER A 219 2.67 -9.22 22.10
CA SER A 219 3.67 -8.21 21.75
C SER A 219 4.66 -8.67 20.68
N GLY A 220 4.74 -7.90 19.59
CA GLY A 220 5.64 -8.15 18.46
C GLY A 220 5.25 -9.35 17.58
N TRP A 221 4.02 -9.84 17.64
CA TRP A 221 3.51 -10.85 16.71
C TRP A 221 2.98 -10.20 15.43
N THR A 222 3.14 -10.87 14.30
CA THR A 222 2.61 -10.43 13.01
C THR A 222 1.19 -10.96 12.82
N VAL A 223 0.24 -10.07 12.55
CA VAL A 223 -1.14 -10.41 12.21
C VAL A 223 -1.23 -10.74 10.73
N PHE A 224 -1.96 -11.79 10.41
CA PHE A 224 -2.26 -12.26 9.07
C PHE A 224 -3.75 -12.17 8.80
N VAL A 225 -4.10 -11.79 7.57
CA VAL A 225 -5.47 -11.75 7.04
C VAL A 225 -5.52 -12.63 5.80
N ASN A 226 -6.33 -13.68 5.85
CA ASN A 226 -6.42 -14.70 4.79
C ASN A 226 -5.04 -15.23 4.34
N GLY A 227 -4.11 -15.38 5.30
CA GLY A 227 -2.74 -15.85 5.06
C GLY A 227 -1.76 -14.78 4.53
N ASN A 228 -2.18 -13.53 4.34
CA ASN A 228 -1.29 -12.43 3.97
C ASN A 228 -0.91 -11.61 5.20
N PRO A 229 0.36 -11.19 5.35
CA PRO A 229 0.78 -10.35 6.48
C PRO A 229 0.10 -8.97 6.39
N ALA A 230 -0.58 -8.58 7.47
CA ALA A 230 -1.29 -7.31 7.58
C ALA A 230 -0.51 -6.28 8.42
N GLY A 231 0.35 -6.73 9.34
CA GLY A 231 1.19 -5.86 10.16
C GLY A 231 1.63 -6.55 11.45
N THR A 232 2.31 -5.82 12.34
CA THR A 232 2.81 -6.34 13.62
C THR A 232 2.17 -5.62 14.80
N LEU A 233 1.81 -6.37 15.84
CA LEU A 233 1.28 -5.84 17.10
C LEU A 233 2.36 -5.04 17.84
N ASN A 234 1.93 -3.97 18.52
CA ASN A 234 2.81 -3.09 19.26
C ASN A 234 3.36 -3.76 20.55
N GLU A 235 4.10 -2.99 21.35
CA GLU A 235 4.68 -3.49 22.61
C GLU A 235 3.63 -3.94 23.63
N ASP A 236 2.45 -3.32 23.62
CA ASP A 236 1.30 -3.67 24.47
C ASP A 236 0.52 -4.88 23.92
N GLY A 237 0.85 -5.35 22.70
CA GLY A 237 0.19 -6.47 22.03
C GLY A 237 -1.11 -6.09 21.32
N ASP A 238 -1.31 -4.80 21.06
CA ASP A 238 -2.48 -4.26 20.37
C ASP A 238 -2.10 -3.72 18.97
N GLY A 239 -3.09 -3.63 18.07
CA GLY A 239 -2.91 -3.04 16.75
C GLY A 239 -4.23 -2.85 16.00
N GLU A 240 -4.19 -2.01 14.97
CA GLU A 240 -5.32 -1.80 14.06
C GLU A 240 -4.88 -2.13 12.63
N PHE A 241 -5.67 -2.96 11.97
CA PHE A 241 -5.33 -3.60 10.70
C PHE A 241 -6.45 -3.42 9.68
N GLY A 242 -6.09 -3.48 8.42
CA GLY A 242 -6.98 -3.25 7.30
C GLY A 242 -6.26 -2.55 6.15
N PRO A 243 -6.98 -2.20 5.07
CA PRO A 243 -8.42 -2.39 4.91
C PRO A 243 -8.82 -3.85 4.65
N ILE A 244 -10.07 -4.20 4.98
CA ILE A 244 -10.70 -5.48 4.67
C ILE A 244 -12.11 -5.29 4.10
N LEU A 245 -12.63 -6.36 3.49
CA LEU A 245 -14.00 -6.45 2.99
C LEU A 245 -14.78 -7.48 3.81
N LEU A 246 -15.51 -7.02 4.84
CA LEU A 246 -16.17 -7.91 5.82
C LEU A 246 -17.29 -8.76 5.22
N GLU A 247 -17.90 -8.32 4.12
CA GLU A 247 -18.86 -9.12 3.35
C GLU A 247 -18.23 -10.38 2.73
N LYS A 248 -16.90 -10.42 2.63
CA LYS A 248 -16.12 -11.60 2.26
C LYS A 248 -15.68 -12.36 3.52
N ARG A 249 -15.34 -13.65 3.38
CA ARG A 249 -14.79 -14.43 4.49
C ARG A 249 -13.41 -13.88 4.85
N VAL A 250 -13.29 -13.30 6.04
CA VAL A 250 -12.02 -12.79 6.60
C VAL A 250 -11.56 -13.73 7.71
N GLU A 251 -10.45 -14.41 7.49
CA GLU A 251 -9.79 -15.26 8.47
C GLU A 251 -8.55 -14.54 9.01
N ILE A 252 -8.40 -14.49 10.32
CA ILE A 252 -7.33 -13.78 11.01
C ILE A 252 -6.60 -14.71 11.97
N HIS A 253 -5.28 -14.58 12.02
CA HIS A 253 -4.43 -15.22 13.01
C HIS A 253 -3.17 -14.37 13.22
N ALA A 254 -2.41 -14.67 14.27
CA ALA A 254 -1.13 -14.04 14.53
C ALA A 254 -0.02 -15.09 14.53
N GLU A 255 1.15 -14.72 14.03
CA GLU A 255 2.35 -15.56 14.03
C GLU A 255 3.53 -14.84 14.67
N LYS A 256 4.44 -15.61 15.28
CA LYS A 256 5.75 -15.14 15.72
C LYS A 256 6.84 -16.12 15.33
N GLU A 257 7.83 -15.61 14.61
CA GLU A 257 9.01 -16.37 14.23
C GLU A 257 10.02 -16.44 15.38
N TYR A 258 10.54 -17.64 15.61
CA TYR A 258 11.63 -17.94 16.52
C TYR A 258 12.74 -18.70 15.76
N PRO A 259 13.97 -18.77 16.30
CA PRO A 259 15.07 -19.47 15.62
C PRO A 259 14.77 -20.92 15.24
N SER A 260 14.01 -21.66 16.06
CA SER A 260 13.66 -23.06 15.80
C SER A 260 12.37 -23.28 15.03
N GLY A 261 11.58 -22.24 14.77
CA GLY A 261 10.32 -22.34 14.03
C GLY A 261 9.35 -21.20 14.30
N THR A 262 8.14 -21.32 13.76
CA THR A 262 7.09 -20.31 13.86
C THR A 262 5.97 -20.82 14.74
N ILE A 263 5.44 -19.93 15.58
CA ILE A 263 4.26 -20.19 16.40
C ILE A 263 3.12 -19.38 15.85
N ALA A 264 1.97 -20.03 15.68
CA ALA A 264 0.75 -19.40 15.19
C ALA A 264 -0.38 -19.55 16.21
N THR A 265 -1.28 -18.57 16.26
CA THR A 265 -2.56 -18.71 16.94
C THR A 265 -3.54 -19.51 16.09
N GLU A 266 -4.58 -20.06 16.71
CA GLU A 266 -5.69 -20.65 15.97
C GLU A 266 -6.39 -19.58 15.09
N PRO A 267 -6.69 -19.89 13.81
CA PRO A 267 -7.39 -18.96 12.94
C PRO A 267 -8.81 -18.67 13.41
N GLN A 268 -9.20 -17.40 13.39
CA GLN A 268 -10.54 -16.93 13.73
C GLN A 268 -11.20 -16.30 12.50
N ILE A 269 -12.50 -16.53 12.33
CA ILE A 269 -13.28 -15.87 11.26
C ILE A 269 -13.87 -14.59 11.84
N LEU A 270 -13.51 -13.44 11.27
CA LEU A 270 -14.09 -12.16 11.61
C LEU A 270 -15.51 -12.06 11.05
N ARG A 271 -16.47 -11.67 11.90
CA ARG A 271 -17.89 -11.57 11.54
C ARG A 271 -18.44 -10.16 11.61
N GLU A 272 -17.87 -9.33 12.47
CA GLU A 272 -18.26 -7.95 12.75
C GLU A 272 -16.98 -7.13 13.03
N ILE A 273 -17.01 -5.83 12.75
CA ILE A 273 -15.91 -4.90 13.06
C ILE A 273 -16.01 -4.47 14.52
N ASP A 274 -15.69 -5.40 15.40
CA ASP A 274 -15.45 -5.12 16.80
C ASP A 274 -13.98 -5.40 17.13
N GLU A 275 -13.58 -5.06 18.35
CA GLU A 275 -12.27 -5.43 18.87
C GLU A 275 -12.14 -6.96 18.92
N VAL A 276 -11.24 -7.50 18.11
CA VAL A 276 -10.94 -8.92 18.08
C VAL A 276 -9.89 -9.22 19.13
N PHE A 277 -10.29 -9.93 20.16
CA PHE A 277 -9.35 -10.56 21.07
C PHE A 277 -8.91 -11.89 20.48
N ILE A 278 -7.77 -11.89 19.78
CA ILE A 278 -7.15 -13.14 19.34
C ILE A 278 -6.63 -13.82 20.60
N ALA A 279 -7.27 -14.95 20.94
CA ALA A 279 -6.97 -15.68 22.16
C ALA A 279 -5.49 -16.13 22.17
N LYS A 280 -4.90 -16.15 23.38
CA LYS A 280 -3.59 -16.72 23.63
C LYS A 280 -3.45 -18.08 22.94
N TYR A 281 -2.40 -18.24 22.13
CA TYR A 281 -1.79 -19.54 21.85
C TYR A 281 -1.49 -20.22 23.20
N ALA A 282 -1.57 -21.56 23.24
CA ALA A 282 -1.31 -22.45 24.39
C ALA A 282 -0.52 -21.77 25.52
N GLU A 283 -1.10 -21.70 26.73
CA GLU A 283 -0.59 -20.86 27.83
C GLU A 283 0.94 -20.92 27.90
N PRO A 284 1.65 -19.83 27.58
CA PRO A 284 3.11 -19.86 27.62
C PRO A 284 3.52 -20.22 29.05
N LEU A 285 4.68 -20.87 29.16
CA LEU A 285 5.32 -21.16 30.44
C LEU A 285 5.15 -19.97 31.39
N ASN A 286 4.53 -20.21 32.54
CA ASN A 286 4.20 -19.14 33.49
C ASN A 286 5.15 -19.14 34.70
N LEU A 287 5.21 -18.01 35.39
CA LEU A 287 6.08 -17.85 36.57
C LEU A 287 5.87 -18.94 37.64
N PRO A 288 4.63 -19.34 38.01
CA PRO A 288 4.41 -20.45 38.94
C PRO A 288 5.06 -21.78 38.52
N MET A 289 4.98 -22.16 37.24
CA MET A 289 5.55 -23.40 36.73
C MET A 289 7.08 -23.38 36.78
N THR A 290 7.69 -22.26 36.40
CA THR A 290 9.15 -22.08 36.49
C THR A 290 9.65 -22.04 37.92
N SER A 291 8.87 -21.43 38.82
CA SER A 291 9.16 -21.40 40.25
C SER A 291 9.17 -22.79 40.86
N ARG A 292 8.35 -23.72 40.34
CA ARG A 292 8.36 -25.12 40.77
C ARG A 292 9.66 -25.83 40.38
N LEU A 293 10.13 -25.70 39.14
CA LEU A 293 11.41 -26.28 38.72
C LEU A 293 12.56 -25.76 39.59
N LEU A 294 12.62 -24.44 39.80
CA LEU A 294 13.64 -23.81 40.62
C LEU A 294 13.52 -24.21 42.10
N PHE A 295 12.30 -24.38 42.61
CA PHE A 295 12.06 -24.91 43.95
C PHE A 295 12.58 -26.33 44.09
N ASP A 296 12.29 -27.22 43.13
CA ASP A 296 12.79 -28.59 43.15
C ASP A 296 14.33 -28.62 43.14
N LEU A 297 14.97 -27.73 42.36
CA LEU A 297 16.43 -27.60 42.34
C LEU A 297 17.03 -27.08 43.66
N TYR A 298 16.57 -25.94 44.16
CA TYR A 298 17.20 -25.31 45.33
C TYR A 298 16.71 -25.89 46.65
N PHE A 299 15.41 -26.11 46.80
CA PHE A 299 14.81 -26.57 48.04
C PHE A 299 14.93 -28.08 48.22
N ASN A 300 14.54 -28.87 47.22
CA ASN A 300 14.53 -30.32 47.37
C ASN A 300 15.91 -30.95 47.17
N ILE A 301 16.75 -30.38 46.32
CA ILE A 301 18.05 -30.98 45.99
C ILE A 301 19.20 -30.33 46.78
N ILE A 302 19.50 -29.04 46.56
CA ILE A 302 20.68 -28.39 47.18
C ILE A 302 20.59 -28.36 48.71
N ASN A 303 19.43 -27.99 49.28
CA ASN A 303 19.28 -27.96 50.73
C ASN A 303 19.25 -29.37 51.35
N HIS A 304 18.69 -30.39 50.68
CA HIS A 304 18.72 -31.77 51.15
C HIS A 304 20.14 -32.33 51.15
N PHE A 305 20.89 -32.07 50.09
CA PHE A 305 22.30 -32.45 50.01
C PHE A 305 23.14 -31.87 51.16
N HIS A 306 22.90 -30.61 51.56
CA HIS A 306 23.63 -30.04 52.69
C HIS A 306 23.26 -30.67 54.04
N ASN A 307 21.97 -30.88 54.30
CA ASN A 307 21.47 -31.30 55.61
C ASN A 307 21.52 -32.82 55.85
N SER A 308 21.85 -33.62 54.83
CA SER A 308 21.96 -35.07 54.93
C SER A 308 23.36 -35.53 55.36
N GLU A 309 23.44 -36.52 56.26
CA GLU A 309 24.72 -37.15 56.62
C GLU A 309 25.33 -37.87 55.41
N GLU A 310 24.51 -38.64 54.69
CA GLU A 310 24.88 -39.34 53.46
C GLU A 310 24.10 -38.77 52.27
N ILE A 311 24.76 -38.63 51.12
CA ILE A 311 24.08 -38.24 49.90
C ILE A 311 23.55 -39.50 49.22
N GLU A 312 22.24 -39.62 49.08
CA GLU A 312 21.63 -40.75 48.39
C GLU A 312 21.81 -40.64 46.87
N ASP A 313 22.12 -41.76 46.20
CA ASP A 313 22.18 -41.86 44.73
C ASP A 313 20.90 -41.35 44.05
N ARG A 314 19.77 -41.44 44.75
CA ARG A 314 18.47 -40.93 44.31
C ARG A 314 18.49 -39.42 44.08
N ALA A 315 19.11 -38.64 44.96
CA ALA A 315 19.14 -37.18 44.83
C ALA A 315 20.01 -36.74 43.63
N TYR A 316 21.07 -37.49 43.31
CA TYR A 316 21.85 -37.28 42.08
C TYR A 316 21.07 -37.68 40.82
N THR A 317 20.21 -38.69 40.90
CA THR A 317 19.31 -39.07 39.81
C THR A 317 18.28 -37.98 39.57
N GLU A 318 17.60 -37.51 40.62
CA GLU A 318 16.63 -36.42 40.55
C GLU A 318 17.26 -35.13 40.01
N LEU A 319 18.50 -34.80 40.42
CA LEU A 319 19.25 -33.69 39.84
C LEU A 319 19.47 -33.84 38.33
N SER A 320 19.84 -35.04 37.87
CA SER A 320 20.03 -35.28 36.43
C SER A 320 18.71 -35.15 35.65
N GLU A 321 17.56 -35.47 36.24
CA GLU A 321 16.26 -35.35 35.56
C GLU A 321 15.84 -33.89 35.36
N LEU A 322 16.29 -32.96 36.22
CA LEU A 322 16.03 -31.53 36.10
C LEU A 322 16.92 -30.80 35.10
N LEU A 323 17.99 -31.44 34.59
CA LEU A 323 18.97 -30.79 33.72
C LEU A 323 18.89 -31.29 32.28
N VAL A 324 19.00 -30.37 31.31
CA VAL A 324 19.09 -30.74 29.90
C VAL A 324 20.37 -31.52 29.66
N GLY A 325 20.27 -32.75 29.16
CA GLY A 325 21.43 -33.65 29.01
C GLY A 325 21.87 -34.34 30.29
N GLY A 326 21.12 -34.16 31.40
CA GLY A 326 21.35 -34.83 32.67
C GLY A 326 22.76 -34.62 33.23
N THR A 327 23.49 -35.72 33.45
CA THR A 327 24.84 -35.68 34.03
C THR A 327 25.90 -35.03 33.13
N GLU A 328 25.62 -34.90 31.83
CA GLU A 328 26.53 -34.21 30.90
C GLU A 328 26.36 -32.68 30.95
N ASN A 329 25.33 -32.19 31.63
CA ASN A 329 25.11 -30.76 31.79
C ASN A 329 26.16 -30.17 32.76
N PRO A 330 26.86 -29.07 32.42
CA PRO A 330 27.84 -28.44 33.30
C PRO A 330 27.31 -28.05 34.69
N ILE A 331 26.01 -27.76 34.81
CA ILE A 331 25.36 -27.42 36.09
C ILE A 331 25.42 -28.60 37.06
N TYR A 332 25.41 -29.84 36.57
CA TYR A 332 25.47 -31.05 37.40
C TYR A 332 26.72 -31.04 38.28
N ASP A 333 27.88 -30.85 37.65
CA ASP A 333 29.17 -30.79 38.34
C ASP A 333 29.29 -29.54 39.22
N GLN A 334 28.75 -28.39 38.78
CA GLN A 334 28.74 -27.18 39.60
C GLN A 334 27.98 -27.38 40.90
N ILE A 335 26.79 -28.00 40.85
CA ILE A 335 25.98 -28.30 42.04
C ILE A 335 26.67 -29.35 42.91
N ALA A 336 27.21 -30.43 42.33
CA ALA A 336 27.93 -31.45 43.08
C ALA A 336 29.15 -30.87 43.84
N ASN A 337 29.87 -29.94 43.21
CA ASN A 337 30.98 -29.23 43.83
C ASN A 337 30.51 -28.26 44.92
N LEU A 338 29.46 -27.48 44.66
CA LEU A 338 28.87 -26.56 45.65
C LEU A 338 28.43 -27.32 46.90
N VAL A 339 27.76 -28.46 46.73
CA VAL A 339 27.36 -29.37 47.82
C VAL A 339 28.57 -29.84 48.61
N SER A 340 29.62 -30.31 47.91
CA SER A 340 30.85 -30.79 48.55
C SER A 340 31.53 -29.70 49.38
N GLN A 341 31.57 -28.47 48.85
CA GLN A 341 32.10 -27.31 49.57
C GLN A 341 31.25 -26.94 50.79
N ASN A 342 29.92 -26.98 50.67
CA ASN A 342 29.00 -26.70 51.77
C ASN A 342 29.09 -27.74 52.88
N LYS A 343 29.28 -29.04 52.56
CA LYS A 343 29.53 -30.09 53.56
C LYS A 343 30.87 -29.94 54.27
N ALA A 344 31.89 -29.42 53.58
CA ALA A 344 33.20 -29.18 54.19
C ALA A 344 33.19 -28.05 55.23
N ASP A 345 32.21 -27.14 55.19
CA ASP A 345 32.06 -26.05 56.17
C ASP A 345 31.34 -26.51 57.45
N THR A 346 32.01 -27.34 58.25
CA THR A 346 31.45 -27.92 59.48
C THR A 346 31.11 -26.90 60.58
N GLU A 347 31.50 -25.64 60.42
CA GLU A 347 31.15 -24.56 61.35
C GLU A 347 29.78 -23.95 61.08
N ALA A 348 29.30 -24.00 59.83
CA ALA A 348 27.97 -23.53 59.48
C ALA A 348 26.93 -24.53 60.00
N TYR A 349 25.90 -24.05 60.70
CA TYR A 349 24.79 -24.92 61.15
C TYR A 349 23.57 -24.86 60.21
N ASP A 350 23.56 -23.90 59.28
CA ASP A 350 22.46 -23.68 58.34
C ASP A 350 23.01 -22.99 57.08
N ILE A 351 22.98 -23.70 55.96
CA ILE A 351 23.20 -23.14 54.61
C ILE A 351 21.90 -23.35 53.83
N ARG A 352 21.32 -22.24 53.36
CA ARG A 352 20.06 -22.24 52.60
C ARG A 352 20.16 -21.38 51.36
N PHE A 353 19.53 -21.87 50.30
CA PHE A 353 19.34 -21.14 49.06
C PHE A 353 17.85 -20.84 48.85
N ASP A 354 17.53 -19.56 48.65
CA ASP A 354 16.23 -19.10 48.18
C ASP A 354 16.35 -18.57 46.75
N HIS A 355 15.24 -18.47 46.03
CA HIS A 355 15.21 -17.79 44.73
C HIS A 355 14.03 -16.82 44.64
N SER A 356 14.15 -15.82 43.77
CA SER A 356 13.05 -14.96 43.36
C SER A 356 13.19 -14.62 41.88
N THR A 357 12.17 -14.89 41.08
CA THR A 357 12.09 -14.57 39.65
C THR A 357 11.54 -13.17 39.45
N SER A 358 12.08 -12.40 38.50
CA SER A 358 11.63 -11.04 38.19
C SER A 358 11.07 -10.90 36.78
N GLU A 359 11.64 -11.61 35.81
CA GLU A 359 11.29 -11.47 34.39
C GLU A 359 11.42 -12.82 33.69
N MET A 360 10.57 -13.04 32.69
CA MET A 360 10.63 -14.22 31.83
C MET A 360 10.47 -13.79 30.38
N LEU A 361 11.40 -14.22 29.53
CA LEU A 361 11.39 -13.97 28.10
C LEU A 361 11.47 -15.29 27.35
N ARG A 362 10.57 -15.51 26.38
CA ARG A 362 10.69 -16.64 25.45
C ARG A 362 11.70 -16.28 24.36
N THR A 363 12.82 -16.98 24.30
CA THR A 363 13.89 -16.73 23.32
C THR A 363 13.85 -17.69 22.14
N ASP A 364 13.18 -18.83 22.29
CA ASP A 364 12.90 -19.78 21.21
C ASP A 364 11.58 -20.52 21.49
N MET A 365 11.10 -21.35 20.57
CA MET A 365 9.83 -22.08 20.73
C MET A 365 9.78 -22.81 22.09
N ASP A 366 10.80 -23.59 22.43
CA ASP A 366 10.80 -24.33 23.70
C ASP A 366 11.76 -23.74 24.73
N THR A 367 12.28 -22.53 24.52
CA THR A 367 13.35 -21.96 25.35
C THR A 367 12.96 -20.62 25.96
N TYR A 368 13.20 -20.50 27.26
CA TYR A 368 12.89 -19.32 28.04
C TYR A 368 14.12 -18.87 28.84
N GLU A 369 14.34 -17.57 28.89
CA GLU A 369 15.28 -16.93 29.80
C GLU A 369 14.53 -16.33 30.98
N ILE A 370 15.06 -16.58 32.17
CA ILE A 370 14.46 -16.14 33.43
C ILE A 370 15.48 -15.36 34.22
N SER A 371 15.21 -14.07 34.37
CA SER A 371 15.94 -13.21 35.29
C SER A 371 15.51 -13.52 36.71
N MET A 372 16.47 -13.85 37.57
CA MET A 372 16.19 -14.18 38.96
C MET A 372 17.36 -13.80 39.89
N ASN A 373 17.06 -13.81 41.19
CA ASN A 373 18.07 -13.68 42.23
C ASN A 373 18.12 -14.97 43.03
N ILE A 374 19.31 -15.55 43.18
CA ILE A 374 19.56 -16.61 44.16
C ILE A 374 20.10 -15.96 45.42
N VAL A 375 19.48 -16.25 46.56
CA VAL A 375 19.90 -15.74 47.86
C VAL A 375 20.52 -16.88 48.66
N GLU A 376 21.84 -16.85 48.82
CA GLU A 376 22.55 -17.71 49.75
C GLU A 376 22.49 -17.11 51.15
N ARG A 377 22.07 -17.91 52.13
CA ARG A 377 22.15 -17.59 53.55
C ARG A 377 22.97 -18.66 54.24
N ARG A 378 24.01 -18.23 54.95
CA ARG A 378 24.82 -19.13 55.77
C ARG A 378 24.93 -18.58 57.18
N GLN A 379 24.56 -19.41 58.15
CA GLN A 379 24.53 -19.04 59.56
C GLN A 379 25.55 -19.83 60.36
N TYR A 380 26.25 -19.12 61.23
CA TYR A 380 27.25 -19.70 62.13
C TYR A 380 26.81 -19.56 63.59
N PRO A 381 27.17 -20.51 64.46
CA PRO A 381 26.88 -20.42 65.88
C PRO A 381 27.55 -19.18 66.47
N ARG A 382 26.98 -18.59 67.53
CA ARG A 382 27.59 -17.44 68.25
C ARG A 382 29.02 -17.67 68.75
N ARG A 383 29.48 -18.93 68.79
CA ARG A 383 30.83 -19.32 69.23
C ARG A 383 31.83 -19.42 68.07
N SER A 384 31.38 -19.41 66.82
CA SER A 384 32.27 -19.34 65.65
C SER A 384 32.83 -17.92 65.51
N SER A 385 34.03 -17.82 64.96
CA SER A 385 34.63 -16.53 64.57
C SER A 385 34.11 -16.01 63.24
N LYS A 386 33.27 -16.76 62.53
CA LYS A 386 32.68 -16.40 61.24
C LYS A 386 31.35 -15.67 61.45
N GLU A 387 31.13 -14.62 60.66
CA GLU A 387 29.84 -13.89 60.64
C GLU A 387 28.85 -14.58 59.69
N SER A 388 27.57 -14.56 60.05
CA SER A 388 26.51 -15.04 59.16
C SER A 388 26.47 -14.17 57.90
N ILE A 389 26.44 -14.82 56.74
CA ILE A 389 26.47 -14.15 55.44
C ILE A 389 25.10 -14.26 54.75
N ARG A 390 24.75 -13.21 54.01
CA ARG A 390 23.64 -13.20 53.07
C ARG A 390 24.14 -12.61 51.76
N THR A 391 24.29 -13.47 50.75
CA THR A 391 24.77 -13.08 49.43
C THR A 391 23.62 -13.19 48.45
N VAL A 392 23.48 -12.19 47.57
CA VAL A 392 22.52 -12.21 46.48
C VAL A 392 23.30 -12.37 45.19
N HIS A 393 22.92 -13.37 44.40
CA HIS A 393 23.50 -13.68 43.10
C HIS A 393 22.43 -13.43 42.04
N PRO A 394 22.44 -12.28 41.37
CA PRO A 394 21.64 -12.07 40.18
C PRO A 394 22.09 -13.06 39.10
N CYS A 395 21.13 -13.71 38.45
CA CYS A 395 21.42 -14.68 37.41
C CYS A 395 20.31 -14.74 36.36
N VAL A 396 20.67 -15.25 35.19
CA VAL A 396 19.75 -15.63 34.13
C VAL A 396 19.78 -17.14 33.99
N ALA A 397 18.62 -17.77 34.12
CA ALA A 397 18.46 -19.20 33.84
C ALA A 397 17.84 -19.41 32.46
N THR A 398 18.41 -20.33 31.70
CA THR A 398 17.82 -20.83 30.46
C THR A 398 17.05 -22.10 30.76
N ILE A 399 15.72 -22.07 30.62
CA ILE A 399 14.83 -23.22 30.81
C ILE A 399 14.35 -23.72 29.46
N LYS A 400 14.31 -25.05 29.30
CA LYS A 400 13.68 -25.70 28.15
C LYS A 400 12.40 -26.43 28.54
N VAL A 401 11.36 -26.23 27.76
CA VAL A 401 10.16 -27.08 27.75
C VAL A 401 10.51 -28.37 27.00
N ILE A 402 10.31 -29.51 27.64
CA ILE A 402 10.69 -30.82 27.09
C ILE A 402 9.45 -31.59 26.63
N GLU A 403 8.36 -31.46 27.38
CA GLU A 403 7.10 -32.14 27.10
C GLU A 403 5.96 -31.14 27.33
N THR A 404 4.93 -31.23 26.50
CA THR A 404 3.66 -30.53 26.64
C THR A 404 2.51 -31.54 26.64
N ASP A 405 1.36 -31.17 27.18
CA ASP A 405 0.14 -31.94 26.99
C ASP A 405 -0.53 -31.65 25.62
N GLU A 406 -1.72 -32.21 25.40
CA GLU A 406 -2.50 -32.04 24.17
C GLU A 406 -2.96 -30.59 23.93
N GLU A 407 -2.99 -29.76 24.98
CA GLU A 407 -3.35 -28.34 24.91
C GLU A 407 -2.10 -27.45 24.77
N GLY A 408 -0.91 -28.04 24.66
CA GLY A 408 0.36 -27.33 24.53
C GLY A 408 0.88 -26.76 25.86
N ILE A 409 0.29 -27.13 27.00
CA ILE A 409 0.74 -26.66 28.32
C ILE A 409 2.01 -27.42 28.71
N PRO A 410 3.09 -26.74 29.14
CA PRO A 410 4.31 -27.42 29.54
C PRO A 410 4.08 -28.40 30.71
N THR A 411 4.46 -29.66 30.55
CA THR A 411 4.34 -30.70 31.60
C THR A 411 5.70 -31.10 32.17
N LYS A 412 6.78 -30.85 31.43
CA LYS A 412 8.14 -31.13 31.87
C LYS A 412 9.09 -30.02 31.43
N LEU A 413 9.87 -29.56 32.40
CA LEU A 413 10.85 -28.48 32.23
C LEU A 413 12.22 -28.97 32.65
N GLN A 414 13.27 -28.46 32.00
CA GLN A 414 14.65 -28.71 32.38
C GLN A 414 15.46 -27.41 32.33
N LEU A 415 16.41 -27.29 33.27
CA LEU A 415 17.38 -26.21 33.27
C LEU A 415 18.51 -26.56 32.30
N ALA A 416 18.72 -25.69 31.31
CA ALA A 416 19.76 -25.84 30.31
C ALA A 416 21.06 -25.15 30.73
N ALA A 417 20.95 -23.93 31.26
CA ALA A 417 22.08 -23.10 31.67
C ALA A 417 21.66 -22.16 32.81
N ILE A 418 22.66 -21.71 33.58
CA ILE A 418 22.50 -20.66 34.57
C ILE A 418 23.77 -19.81 34.61
N GLU A 419 23.62 -18.50 34.45
CA GLU A 419 24.74 -17.57 34.33
C GLU A 419 24.57 -16.43 35.32
N ALA A 420 25.65 -16.05 36.01
CA ALA A 420 25.64 -14.89 36.90
C ALA A 420 25.61 -13.60 36.07
N VAL A 421 24.88 -12.60 36.56
CA VAL A 421 24.89 -11.25 36.00
C VAL A 421 25.84 -10.40 36.86
N ASP A 422 26.94 -9.94 36.25
CA ASP A 422 27.98 -9.12 36.90
C ASP A 422 27.53 -7.68 37.21
#